data_AF-A0AAU3Q9N4-F1
#
_entry.id   AF-A0AAU3Q9N4-F1
#
_cell.length_a   1.000
_cell.length_b   1.000
_cell.length_c   1.000
_cell.angle_alpha   90.00
_cell.angle_beta   90.00
_cell.angle_gamma   90.00
#
_symmetry.space_group_name_H-M   'P 1'
#
loop_
_entity.id
_entity.type
_entity.pdbx_description
1 polymer ?
#
loop_
_entity_poly.entity_id
_entity_poly.type
_entity_poly.pdbx_seq_one_letter_code
_entity_poly.pdbx_strand_id
1 'polypeptide(L)'
;MAYARGQRSFVRYPGGIEYTRYFTHWFNWAEKPRDSAAGGGSICRMTDERSERSFLPLTHEHLSRLAYFAEVDHQQFRQKHPEWAADLLACCLVQGGARHYVRGDRGVKDLDVYLLYTLPAGRNGGQFPWNRGANTRNRDFGVSELGRQLYTAADRADPKIARKIPAWERYSGRRVDLLSRAIPAHDDGPRAAVEAWLKGATGESTPWDLRRVPVICLYPEFGELWWTGPDLDEPGIEKGVYG
;
A
#
# COMPACT_ATOMS: atom_id res chain seq x y z
N MET A 1 26.07 -45.34 -5.85
CA MET A 1 25.22 -44.29 -6.45
C MET A 1 25.77 -42.94 -6.04
N ALA A 2 26.32 -42.19 -7.01
CA ALA A 2 26.79 -40.83 -6.83
C ALA A 2 25.99 -39.95 -7.79
N TYR A 3 25.38 -38.86 -7.31
CA TYR A 3 24.89 -37.79 -8.17
C TYR A 3 25.16 -36.41 -7.55
N ALA A 4 26.18 -35.80 -8.14
CA ALA A 4 26.43 -34.39 -8.45
C ALA A 4 25.88 -33.25 -7.56
N ARG A 5 26.83 -32.41 -7.16
CA ARG A 5 26.69 -31.00 -6.74
C ARG A 5 25.93 -30.18 -7.80
N GLY A 6 24.90 -29.45 -7.37
CA GLY A 6 24.32 -28.34 -8.12
C GLY A 6 24.86 -27.01 -7.57
N GLN A 7 25.82 -26.41 -8.27
CA GLN A 7 26.24 -25.02 -8.03
C GLN A 7 25.05 -24.08 -8.29
N ARG A 8 24.62 -23.34 -7.26
CA ARG A 8 23.76 -22.17 -7.45
C ARG A 8 24.67 -20.95 -7.61
N SER A 9 24.64 -20.38 -8.80
CA SER A 9 25.30 -19.12 -9.15
C SER A 9 24.65 -17.97 -8.38
N PHE A 10 25.44 -17.32 -7.51
CA PHE A 10 25.07 -16.11 -6.80
C PHE A 10 25.39 -14.90 -7.70
N VAL A 11 24.41 -14.05 -7.97
CA VAL A 11 24.68 -12.68 -8.44
C VAL A 11 24.89 -11.83 -7.19
N ARG A 12 26.14 -11.46 -6.92
CA ARG A 12 26.51 -10.53 -5.85
C ARG A 12 26.36 -9.09 -6.35
N TYR A 13 25.52 -8.31 -5.69
CA TYR A 13 25.63 -6.85 -5.69
C TYR A 13 26.42 -6.41 -4.44
N PRO A 14 27.18 -5.30 -4.51
CA PRO A 14 28.00 -4.83 -3.39
C PRO A 14 27.07 -4.28 -2.30
N GLY A 15 27.06 -4.89 -1.11
CA GLY A 15 26.19 -4.48 0.00
C GLY A 15 25.82 -5.56 1.01
N GLY A 16 26.05 -6.85 0.72
CA GLY A 16 26.17 -7.89 1.76
C GLY A 16 24.94 -8.22 2.61
N ILE A 17 23.70 -7.93 2.17
CA ILE A 17 22.49 -8.37 2.87
C ILE A 17 21.86 -9.55 2.11
N GLU A 18 21.84 -10.72 2.73
CA GLU A 18 21.16 -11.91 2.20
C GLU A 18 19.63 -11.77 2.36
N TYR A 19 18.94 -11.65 1.23
CA TYR A 19 17.48 -11.43 1.16
C TYR A 19 16.64 -12.73 1.22
N THR A 20 17.20 -13.88 1.58
CA THR A 20 16.48 -15.18 1.60
C THR A 20 15.49 -15.36 2.76
N ARG A 21 15.18 -14.31 3.54
CA ARG A 21 14.30 -14.35 4.73
C ARG A 21 12.89 -13.73 4.54
N TYR A 22 12.38 -13.65 3.32
CA TYR A 22 11.05 -13.05 3.04
C TYR A 22 9.86 -13.71 3.76
N PHE A 23 9.96 -14.96 4.21
CA PHE A 23 8.77 -15.72 4.64
C PHE A 23 8.53 -15.81 6.16
N THR A 24 9.55 -15.65 7.01
CA THR A 24 9.42 -15.87 8.46
C THR A 24 9.24 -14.59 9.27
N HIS A 25 9.63 -13.43 8.75
CA HIS A 25 9.52 -12.17 9.51
C HIS A 25 8.09 -11.62 9.56
N TRP A 26 7.30 -11.86 8.51
CA TRP A 26 5.92 -11.39 8.41
C TRP A 26 4.96 -12.16 9.33
N PHE A 27 5.18 -13.47 9.50
CA PHE A 27 4.37 -14.30 10.39
C PHE A 27 4.81 -14.22 11.86
N ASN A 28 6.11 -14.07 12.15
CA ASN A 28 6.60 -14.01 13.55
C ASN A 28 6.21 -12.72 14.30
N TRP A 29 5.78 -11.66 13.60
CA TRP A 29 5.29 -10.44 14.26
C TRP A 29 3.80 -10.50 14.63
N ALA A 30 3.03 -11.38 13.98
CA ALA A 30 1.63 -11.66 14.32
C ALA A 30 1.47 -12.54 15.57
N GLU A 31 2.55 -13.14 16.08
CA GLU A 31 2.52 -14.11 17.19
C GLU A 31 3.14 -13.62 18.51
N LYS A 32 3.36 -12.31 18.70
CA LYS A 32 3.68 -11.78 20.04
C LYS A 32 2.54 -10.89 20.57
N PRO A 33 1.60 -11.45 21.36
CA PRO A 33 0.92 -10.60 22.33
C PRO A 33 2.00 -10.03 23.24
N ARG A 34 2.17 -8.70 23.24
CA ARG A 34 2.81 -8.06 24.38
C ARG A 34 1.82 -8.21 25.52
N ASP A 35 2.17 -9.06 26.48
CA ASP A 35 1.55 -9.04 27.79
C ASP A 35 1.74 -7.64 28.39
N SER A 36 0.69 -6.84 28.32
CA SER A 36 0.45 -5.74 29.24
C SER A 36 -1.00 -5.85 29.68
N ALA A 37 -1.15 -6.39 30.89
CA ALA A 37 -2.40 -6.55 31.58
C ALA A 37 -3.13 -5.21 31.80
N ALA A 38 -4.46 -5.33 31.91
CA ALA A 38 -5.46 -4.36 32.36
C ALA A 38 -5.92 -3.29 31.36
N GLY A 39 -7.09 -3.53 30.74
CA GLY A 39 -7.90 -2.51 30.07
C GLY A 39 -8.96 -3.14 29.15
N GLY A 40 -10.24 -3.03 29.52
CA GLY A 40 -11.41 -3.68 28.90
C GLY A 40 -11.31 -3.96 27.41
N GLY A 41 -11.35 -5.25 27.06
CA GLY A 41 -11.46 -5.72 25.67
C GLY A 41 -12.77 -5.24 25.07
N SER A 42 -12.71 -4.15 24.30
CA SER A 42 -13.77 -3.77 23.39
C SER A 42 -13.91 -4.91 22.39
N ILE A 43 -15.00 -5.67 22.47
CA ILE A 43 -15.37 -6.63 21.43
C ILE A 43 -15.57 -5.79 20.17
N CYS A 44 -14.58 -5.77 19.27
CA CYS A 44 -14.70 -5.11 17.98
C CYS A 44 -15.87 -5.77 17.23
N ARG A 45 -17.03 -5.12 17.25
CA ARG A 45 -18.18 -5.55 16.46
C ARG A 45 -17.83 -5.37 15.00
N MET A 46 -17.50 -6.48 14.35
CA MET A 46 -17.54 -6.58 12.90
C MET A 46 -18.91 -6.13 12.40
N THR A 47 -18.94 -5.29 11.37
CA THR A 47 -20.17 -4.68 10.87
C THR A 47 -20.25 -4.75 9.35
N ASP A 48 -21.46 -4.91 8.82
CA ASP A 48 -21.76 -4.77 7.39
C ASP A 48 -22.38 -3.41 7.05
N GLU A 49 -22.40 -2.48 8.02
CA GLU A 49 -22.92 -1.14 7.86
C GLU A 49 -22.22 -0.41 6.72
N ARG A 50 -23.02 0.27 5.90
CA ARG A 50 -22.53 1.10 4.80
C ARG A 50 -22.42 2.55 5.25
N SER A 51 -21.26 3.14 5.04
CA SER A 51 -21.01 4.56 5.31
C SER A 51 -20.12 5.17 4.24
N GLU A 52 -20.28 6.47 4.01
CA GLU A 52 -19.43 7.19 3.06
C GLU A 52 -17.97 7.16 3.50
N ARG A 53 -17.73 7.27 4.81
CA ARG A 53 -16.41 7.15 5.44
C ARG A 53 -16.51 6.46 6.78
N SER A 54 -15.47 5.72 7.14
CA SER A 54 -15.30 5.19 8.49
C SER A 54 -14.32 6.06 9.25
N PHE A 55 -14.72 6.49 10.44
CA PHE A 55 -13.89 7.27 11.35
C PHE A 55 -13.29 6.41 12.47
N LEU A 56 -13.51 5.08 12.43
CA LEU A 56 -12.85 4.19 13.37
C LEU A 56 -11.33 4.21 13.14
N PRO A 57 -10.52 4.14 14.21
CA PRO A 57 -9.07 4.11 14.07
C PRO A 57 -8.61 2.94 13.18
N LEU A 58 -7.61 3.20 12.35
CA LEU A 58 -6.89 2.13 11.68
C LEU A 58 -5.89 1.51 12.67
N THR A 59 -5.92 0.18 12.78
CA THR A 59 -5.11 -0.58 13.75
C THR A 59 -3.93 -1.26 13.06
N HIS A 60 -3.00 -1.79 13.85
CA HIS A 60 -1.92 -2.63 13.31
C HIS A 60 -2.45 -3.89 12.60
N GLU A 61 -3.55 -4.47 13.05
CA GLU A 61 -4.18 -5.61 12.39
C GLU A 61 -4.65 -5.24 10.97
N HIS A 62 -5.24 -4.04 10.82
CA HIS A 62 -5.59 -3.52 9.50
C HIS A 62 -4.36 -3.38 8.60
N LEU A 63 -3.27 -2.82 9.12
CA LEU A 63 -2.01 -2.70 8.37
C LEU A 63 -1.47 -4.06 7.94
N SER A 64 -1.51 -5.06 8.83
CA SER A 64 -1.06 -6.43 8.53
C SER A 64 -1.88 -7.05 7.40
N ARG A 65 -3.20 -6.84 7.40
CA ARG A 65 -4.07 -7.33 6.32
C ARG A 65 -3.79 -6.67 4.97
N LEU A 66 -3.55 -5.35 4.97
CA LEU A 66 -3.15 -4.61 3.77
C LEU A 66 -1.81 -5.12 3.23
N ALA A 67 -0.86 -5.34 4.12
CA ALA A 67 0.46 -5.81 3.78
C ALA A 67 0.40 -7.25 3.22
N TYR A 68 -0.49 -8.11 3.73
CA TYR A 68 -0.80 -9.42 3.14
C TYR A 68 -1.35 -9.31 1.71
N PHE A 69 -2.31 -8.41 1.46
CA PHE A 69 -2.82 -8.21 0.09
C PHE A 69 -1.73 -7.74 -0.87
N ALA A 70 -0.84 -6.86 -0.41
CA ALA A 70 0.30 -6.42 -1.19
C ALA A 70 1.28 -7.56 -1.48
N GLU A 71 1.55 -8.46 -0.54
CA GLU A 71 2.42 -9.62 -0.77
C GLU A 71 1.83 -10.56 -1.84
N VAL A 72 0.53 -10.89 -1.74
CA VAL A 72 -0.14 -11.72 -2.75
C VAL A 72 -0.05 -11.08 -4.14
N ASP A 73 -0.24 -9.76 -4.20
CA ASP A 73 -0.13 -8.99 -5.44
C ASP A 73 1.31 -8.96 -5.97
N HIS A 74 2.30 -8.79 -5.09
CA HIS A 74 3.71 -8.87 -5.43
C HIS A 74 4.12 -10.23 -6.00
N GLN A 75 3.64 -11.34 -5.42
CA GLN A 75 3.86 -12.68 -5.95
C GLN A 75 3.28 -12.84 -7.36
N GLN A 76 2.07 -12.31 -7.59
CA GLN A 76 1.45 -12.31 -8.92
C GLN A 76 2.25 -11.46 -9.92
N PHE A 77 2.85 -10.35 -9.47
CA PHE A 77 3.72 -9.53 -10.31
C PHE A 77 4.90 -10.35 -10.81
N ARG A 78 5.63 -10.97 -9.88
CA ARG A 78 6.85 -11.73 -10.19
C ARG A 78 6.57 -12.90 -11.13
N GLN A 79 5.41 -13.53 -11.01
CA GLN A 79 4.99 -14.61 -11.90
C GLN A 79 4.63 -14.12 -13.31
N LYS A 80 3.94 -12.98 -13.42
CA LYS A 80 3.46 -12.45 -14.72
C LYS A 80 4.50 -11.63 -15.46
N HIS A 81 5.42 -10.99 -14.73
CA HIS A 81 6.41 -10.07 -15.27
C HIS A 81 7.85 -10.41 -14.84
N PRO A 82 8.30 -11.67 -15.01
CA PRO A 82 9.66 -12.06 -14.65
C PRO A 82 10.72 -11.25 -15.43
N GLU A 83 10.38 -10.75 -16.63
CA GLU A 83 11.25 -9.91 -17.45
C GLU A 83 11.58 -8.56 -16.83
N TRP A 84 10.81 -8.10 -15.84
CA TRP A 84 11.13 -6.87 -15.12
C TRP A 84 12.23 -7.07 -14.09
N ALA A 85 12.40 -8.31 -13.57
CA ALA A 85 13.37 -8.62 -12.53
C ALA A 85 13.42 -7.55 -11.40
N ALA A 86 12.27 -6.94 -11.13
CA ALA A 86 12.20 -5.77 -10.28
C ALA A 86 11.93 -6.23 -8.85
N ASP A 87 12.85 -5.90 -7.95
CA ASP A 87 12.69 -6.18 -6.53
C ASP A 87 11.66 -5.24 -5.92
N LEU A 88 10.89 -5.74 -4.95
CA LEU A 88 10.02 -4.89 -4.15
C LEU A 88 10.90 -4.06 -3.23
N LEU A 89 10.92 -2.75 -3.46
CA LEU A 89 11.67 -1.79 -2.67
C LEU A 89 10.86 -1.41 -1.42
N ALA A 90 9.58 -1.09 -1.58
CA ALA A 90 8.71 -0.76 -0.46
C ALA A 90 7.24 -1.10 -0.73
N CYS A 91 6.50 -1.36 0.34
CA CYS A 91 5.05 -1.35 0.36
C CYS A 91 4.58 -0.25 1.31
N CYS A 92 3.63 0.58 0.90
CA CYS A 92 3.22 1.74 1.68
C CYS A 92 1.70 1.92 1.67
N LEU A 93 1.10 2.15 2.84
CA LEU A 93 -0.22 2.76 2.96
C LEU A 93 -0.08 4.27 2.70
N VAL A 94 -0.95 4.80 1.85
CA VAL A 94 -0.88 6.20 1.41
C VAL A 94 -2.26 6.87 1.40
N GLN A 95 -2.33 8.14 0.95
CA GLN A 95 -3.55 8.90 0.74
C GLN A 95 -4.45 8.96 1.99
N GLY A 96 -5.77 8.83 1.82
CA GLY A 96 -6.74 8.99 2.90
C GLY A 96 -6.52 8.01 4.05
N GLY A 97 -6.14 6.76 3.73
CA GLY A 97 -5.84 5.73 4.74
C GLY A 97 -4.65 6.11 5.62
N ALA A 98 -3.53 6.55 5.03
CA ALA A 98 -2.35 6.95 5.80
C ALA A 98 -2.61 8.20 6.65
N ARG A 99 -3.31 9.20 6.09
CA ARG A 99 -3.68 10.39 6.85
C ARG A 99 -4.59 10.05 8.02
N HIS A 100 -5.59 9.20 7.80
CA HIS A 100 -6.49 8.77 8.88
C HIS A 100 -5.75 7.97 9.95
N TYR A 101 -4.80 7.11 9.57
CA TYR A 101 -3.96 6.39 10.54
C TYR A 101 -3.14 7.32 11.44
N VAL A 102 -2.57 8.40 10.88
CA VAL A 102 -1.72 9.34 11.65
C VAL A 102 -2.52 10.40 12.40
N ARG A 103 -3.56 10.95 11.76
CA ARG A 103 -4.26 12.16 12.23
C ARG A 103 -5.71 11.92 12.65
N GLY A 104 -6.35 10.85 12.19
CA GLY A 104 -7.74 10.51 12.51
C GLY A 104 -8.80 11.50 12.01
N ASP A 105 -8.44 12.45 11.14
CA ASP A 105 -9.22 13.67 10.91
C ASP A 105 -10.17 13.63 9.69
N ARG A 106 -10.00 12.68 8.77
CA ARG A 106 -10.76 12.62 7.51
C ARG A 106 -11.61 11.37 7.32
N GLY A 107 -11.39 10.32 8.11
CA GLY A 107 -12.00 9.01 7.88
C GLY A 107 -11.49 8.34 6.60
N VAL A 108 -11.79 7.06 6.46
CA VAL A 108 -11.38 6.22 5.34
C VAL A 108 -12.56 5.95 4.43
N LYS A 109 -12.41 6.20 3.12
CA LYS A 109 -13.34 5.76 2.06
C LYS A 109 -12.87 4.40 1.53
N ASP A 110 -11.68 4.40 0.97
CA ASP A 110 -10.91 3.27 0.46
C ASP A 110 -9.48 3.29 1.06
N LEU A 111 -8.78 2.16 0.94
CA LEU A 111 -7.42 2.00 1.44
C LEU A 111 -6.46 1.88 0.24
N ASP A 112 -5.66 2.91 0.00
CA ASP A 112 -4.67 2.93 -1.06
C ASP A 112 -3.32 2.37 -0.58
N VAL A 113 -2.85 1.31 -1.24
CA VAL A 113 -1.56 0.68 -0.98
C VAL A 113 -0.69 0.76 -2.23
N TYR A 114 0.50 1.32 -2.09
CA TYR A 114 1.50 1.41 -3.13
C TYR A 114 2.57 0.34 -2.96
N LEU A 115 2.76 -0.48 -4.00
CA LEU A 115 3.91 -1.37 -4.16
C LEU A 115 4.94 -0.68 -5.06
N LEU A 116 6.06 -0.31 -4.46
CA LEU A 116 7.16 0.40 -5.10
C LEU A 116 8.27 -0.59 -5.40
N TYR A 117 8.61 -0.70 -6.69
CA TYR A 117 9.63 -1.60 -7.18
C TYR A 117 10.88 -0.83 -7.58
N THR A 118 12.02 -1.49 -7.50
CA THR A 118 13.27 -0.96 -8.07
C THR A 118 13.12 -0.85 -9.59
N LEU A 119 13.44 0.32 -10.14
CA LEU A 119 13.50 0.55 -11.58
C LEU A 119 14.78 -0.08 -12.15
N PRO A 120 14.68 -1.09 -13.04
CA PRO A 120 15.86 -1.68 -13.67
C PRO A 120 16.62 -0.66 -14.51
N ALA A 121 17.95 -0.77 -14.53
CA ALA A 121 18.81 0.08 -15.34
C ALA A 121 18.39 0.06 -16.83
N GLY A 122 18.40 1.23 -17.48
CA GLY A 122 18.01 1.38 -18.87
C GLY A 122 16.50 1.31 -19.15
N ARG A 123 15.65 1.16 -18.12
CA ARG A 123 14.19 1.22 -18.26
C ARG A 123 13.62 2.55 -17.81
N ASN A 124 12.45 2.89 -18.34
CA ASN A 124 11.66 4.03 -17.90
C ASN A 124 10.50 3.55 -17.01
N GLY A 125 10.26 4.23 -15.89
CA GLY A 125 9.15 3.92 -14.99
C GLY A 125 7.77 3.96 -15.67
N GLY A 126 7.59 4.76 -16.72
CA GLY A 126 6.36 4.79 -17.54
C GLY A 126 6.07 3.48 -18.29
N GLN A 127 7.08 2.66 -18.54
CA GLN A 127 6.94 1.35 -19.18
C GLN A 127 6.51 0.26 -18.19
N PHE A 128 6.49 0.57 -16.89
CA PHE A 128 6.16 -0.41 -15.86
C PHE A 128 4.71 -0.94 -16.05
N PRO A 129 4.53 -2.27 -16.19
CA PRO A 129 3.28 -2.85 -16.69
C PRO A 129 2.14 -2.66 -15.71
N TRP A 130 2.42 -2.53 -14.41
CA TRP A 130 1.41 -2.34 -13.37
C TRP A 130 1.28 -0.89 -12.90
N ASN A 131 1.67 0.06 -13.76
CA ASN A 131 1.43 1.48 -13.50
C ASN A 131 -0.06 1.78 -13.23
N ARG A 132 -0.30 2.78 -12.38
CA ARG A 132 -1.64 3.29 -12.02
C ARG A 132 -2.52 3.54 -13.27
N GLY A 133 -3.81 3.25 -13.16
CA GLY A 133 -4.80 3.48 -14.21
C GLY A 133 -5.71 2.27 -14.41
N ALA A 134 -5.77 1.74 -15.63
CA ALA A 134 -6.50 0.50 -15.93
C ALA A 134 -5.97 -0.72 -15.17
N ASN A 135 -4.72 -0.65 -14.67
CA ASN A 135 -4.07 -1.75 -13.95
C ASN A 135 -4.12 -1.59 -12.42
N THR A 136 -4.85 -0.61 -11.88
CA THR A 136 -5.14 -0.57 -10.45
C THR A 136 -5.96 -1.79 -10.08
N ARG A 137 -5.45 -2.59 -9.14
CA ARG A 137 -6.11 -3.83 -8.71
C ARG A 137 -6.90 -3.56 -7.45
N ASN A 138 -8.21 -3.77 -7.51
CA ASN A 138 -9.09 -3.59 -6.36
C ASN A 138 -9.24 -4.92 -5.61
N ARG A 139 -9.16 -4.87 -4.27
CA ARG A 139 -9.48 -6.01 -3.38
C ARG A 139 -10.59 -5.63 -2.43
N ASP A 140 -11.35 -6.64 -2.01
CA ASP A 140 -12.25 -6.54 -0.87
C ASP A 140 -11.42 -6.66 0.41
N PHE A 141 -11.49 -5.68 1.31
CA PHE A 141 -10.83 -5.77 2.61
C PHE A 141 -11.38 -6.91 3.49
N GLY A 142 -12.58 -7.38 3.17
CA GLY A 142 -13.32 -8.33 3.98
C GLY A 142 -14.04 -7.65 5.14
N VAL A 143 -14.86 -8.43 5.82
CA VAL A 143 -15.57 -7.98 7.03
C VAL A 143 -14.58 -7.40 8.05
N SER A 144 -14.92 -6.22 8.56
CA SER A 144 -14.17 -5.48 9.58
C SER A 144 -15.08 -4.47 10.26
N GLU A 145 -14.61 -3.89 11.36
CA GLU A 145 -15.22 -2.76 12.04
C GLU A 145 -15.34 -1.52 11.13
N LEU A 146 -14.48 -1.40 10.10
CA LEU A 146 -14.51 -0.26 9.17
C LEU A 146 -15.78 -0.21 8.29
N GLY A 147 -16.59 -1.29 8.31
CA GLY A 147 -17.81 -1.42 7.53
C GLY A 147 -17.55 -1.45 6.03
N ARG A 148 -18.55 -1.02 5.26
CA ARG A 148 -18.58 -1.04 3.80
C ARG A 148 -18.72 0.36 3.24
N GLN A 149 -18.20 0.58 2.04
CA GLN A 149 -18.35 1.87 1.36
C GLN A 149 -19.80 2.09 0.92
N LEU A 150 -20.38 3.23 1.29
CA LEU A 150 -21.59 3.78 0.67
C LEU A 150 -21.19 4.72 -0.47
N TYR A 151 -21.61 4.42 -1.70
CA TYR A 151 -21.37 5.29 -2.86
C TYR A 151 -22.51 6.28 -3.05
N THR A 152 -22.17 7.56 -3.08
CA THR A 152 -23.09 8.70 -3.12
C THR A 152 -23.68 8.93 -4.51
N ALA A 153 -24.66 9.85 -4.61
CA ALA A 153 -25.15 10.32 -5.91
C ALA A 153 -24.04 10.98 -6.73
N ALA A 154 -23.13 11.72 -6.09
CA ALA A 154 -21.99 12.34 -6.76
C ALA A 154 -21.02 11.29 -7.34
N ASP A 155 -20.74 10.21 -6.59
CA ASP A 155 -19.92 9.10 -7.10
C ASP A 155 -20.54 8.44 -8.34
N ARG A 156 -21.88 8.37 -8.38
CA ARG A 156 -22.63 7.79 -9.50
C ARG A 156 -22.76 8.75 -10.69
N ALA A 157 -22.51 10.04 -10.49
CA ALA A 157 -22.53 11.03 -11.57
C ALA A 157 -21.25 10.98 -12.43
N ASP A 158 -20.10 10.54 -11.89
CA ASP A 158 -18.88 10.32 -12.68
C ASP A 158 -18.98 8.97 -13.44
N PRO A 159 -19.06 8.97 -14.79
CA PRO A 159 -19.18 7.74 -15.57
C PRO A 159 -18.04 6.73 -15.36
N LYS A 160 -16.83 7.21 -15.03
CA LYS A 160 -15.65 6.35 -14.81
C LYS A 160 -15.76 5.58 -13.51
N ILE A 161 -16.39 6.19 -12.49
CA ILE A 161 -16.64 5.61 -11.18
C ILE A 161 -17.92 4.78 -11.22
N ALA A 162 -19.00 5.32 -11.77
CA ALA A 162 -20.32 4.69 -11.89
C ALA A 162 -20.27 3.28 -12.48
N ARG A 163 -19.49 3.06 -13.55
CA ARG A 163 -19.33 1.74 -14.17
C ARG A 163 -18.71 0.67 -13.26
N LYS A 164 -17.97 1.08 -12.21
CA LYS A 164 -17.25 0.19 -11.29
C LYS A 164 -18.04 -0.06 -10.00
N ILE A 165 -18.90 0.88 -9.59
CA ILE A 165 -19.69 0.79 -8.37
C ILE A 165 -20.42 -0.55 -8.22
N PRO A 166 -21.12 -1.11 -9.24
CA PRO A 166 -21.82 -2.39 -9.09
C PRO A 166 -20.92 -3.57 -8.68
N ALA A 167 -19.65 -3.55 -9.08
CA ALA A 167 -18.67 -4.56 -8.66
C ALA A 167 -18.21 -4.31 -7.22
N TRP A 168 -17.94 -3.05 -6.86
CA TRP A 168 -17.47 -2.68 -5.53
C TRP A 168 -18.53 -2.78 -4.44
N GLU A 169 -19.81 -2.60 -4.77
CA GLU A 169 -20.92 -2.80 -3.82
C GLU A 169 -21.09 -4.27 -3.40
N ARG A 170 -20.44 -5.20 -4.09
CA ARG A 170 -20.41 -6.62 -3.70
C ARG A 170 -19.36 -6.91 -2.63
N TYR A 171 -18.44 -5.99 -2.38
CA TYR A 171 -17.43 -6.16 -1.33
C TYR A 171 -18.09 -6.22 0.05
N SER A 172 -17.57 -7.10 0.89
CA SER A 172 -17.97 -7.33 2.27
C SER A 172 -17.32 -6.34 3.25
N GLY A 173 -16.23 -5.70 2.85
CA GLY A 173 -15.61 -4.58 3.55
C GLY A 173 -15.35 -3.36 2.67
N ARG A 174 -14.47 -2.47 3.13
CA ARG A 174 -13.97 -1.34 2.34
C ARG A 174 -13.13 -1.81 1.16
N ARG A 175 -13.08 -1.00 0.11
CA ARG A 175 -12.24 -1.25 -1.05
C ARG A 175 -10.78 -1.00 -0.69
N VAL A 176 -9.90 -1.89 -1.13
CA VAL A 176 -8.44 -1.70 -1.12
C VAL A 176 -7.97 -1.50 -2.55
N ASP A 177 -7.23 -0.42 -2.79
CA ASP A 177 -6.63 -0.13 -4.09
C ASP A 177 -5.14 -0.46 -4.04
N LEU A 178 -4.74 -1.51 -4.76
CA LEU A 178 -3.34 -1.88 -4.93
C LEU A 178 -2.81 -1.17 -6.18
N LEU A 179 -1.88 -0.26 -5.96
CA LEU A 179 -1.20 0.53 -6.98
C LEU A 179 0.26 0.12 -7.02
N SER A 180 0.88 0.22 -8.20
CA SER A 180 2.30 -0.11 -8.31
C SER A 180 3.04 0.88 -9.19
N ARG A 181 4.34 0.99 -8.95
CA ARG A 181 5.26 1.80 -9.73
C ARG A 181 6.69 1.30 -9.57
N ALA A 182 7.48 1.41 -10.63
CA ALA A 182 8.93 1.31 -10.53
C ALA A 182 9.54 2.70 -10.31
N ILE A 183 10.42 2.81 -9.31
CA ILE A 183 11.14 4.04 -8.96
C ILE A 183 12.64 3.77 -8.89
N PRO A 184 13.51 4.76 -9.14
CA PRO A 184 14.95 4.59 -8.96
C PRO A 184 15.28 4.12 -7.53
N ALA A 185 16.25 3.21 -7.42
CA ALA A 185 16.83 2.88 -6.12
C ALA A 185 17.63 4.08 -5.57
N HIS A 186 17.94 4.03 -4.28
CA HIS A 186 18.76 5.02 -3.59
C HIS A 186 19.80 4.30 -2.74
N ASP A 187 21.01 4.85 -2.66
CA ASP A 187 22.13 4.22 -1.95
C ASP A 187 21.86 4.10 -0.44
N ASP A 188 21.18 5.10 0.15
CA ASP A 188 20.72 5.08 1.54
C ASP A 188 19.50 4.16 1.79
N GLY A 189 19.07 3.38 0.80
CA GLY A 189 18.06 2.34 0.95
C GLY A 189 16.62 2.75 0.63
N PRO A 190 15.65 1.87 0.93
CA PRO A 190 14.27 1.99 0.47
C PRO A 190 13.56 3.28 0.89
N ARG A 191 13.68 3.67 2.16
CA ARG A 191 13.05 4.90 2.66
C ARG A 191 13.53 6.13 1.90
N ALA A 192 14.85 6.26 1.72
CA ALA A 192 15.45 7.36 0.98
C ALA A 192 15.00 7.40 -0.49
N ALA A 193 14.84 6.24 -1.14
CA ALA A 193 14.31 6.16 -2.50
C ALA A 193 12.86 6.66 -2.58
N VAL A 194 12.00 6.27 -1.63
CA VAL A 194 10.61 6.77 -1.57
C VAL A 194 10.59 8.27 -1.32
N GLU A 195 11.38 8.78 -0.37
CA GLU A 195 11.46 10.21 -0.09
C GLU A 195 11.98 11.01 -1.29
N ALA A 196 13.01 10.52 -1.97
CA ALA A 196 13.54 11.15 -3.18
C ALA A 196 12.49 11.19 -4.30
N TRP A 197 11.74 10.11 -4.47
CA TRP A 197 10.64 10.05 -5.43
C TRP A 197 9.52 11.05 -5.12
N LEU A 198 9.13 11.20 -3.84
CA LEU A 198 8.14 12.17 -3.40
C LEU A 198 8.63 13.63 -3.58
N LYS A 199 9.89 13.89 -3.23
CA LYS A 199 10.53 15.21 -3.40
C LYS A 199 10.67 15.60 -4.87
N GLY A 200 10.97 14.64 -5.73
CA GLY A 200 11.11 14.82 -7.19
C GLY A 200 9.80 15.03 -7.95
N ALA A 201 8.67 15.17 -7.25
CA ALA A 201 7.38 15.42 -7.87
C ALA A 201 7.35 16.74 -8.66
N THR A 202 7.10 16.64 -9.96
CA THR A 202 6.83 17.79 -10.84
C THR A 202 5.36 17.81 -11.26
N GLY A 203 4.76 19.00 -11.34
CA GLY A 203 3.35 19.19 -11.68
C GLY A 203 2.38 18.41 -10.79
N GLU A 204 1.16 18.18 -11.28
CA GLU A 204 0.10 17.40 -10.59
C GLU A 204 0.27 15.88 -10.81
N SER A 205 1.47 15.37 -10.53
CA SER A 205 1.79 13.95 -10.70
C SER A 205 1.40 13.12 -9.46
N THR A 206 1.42 11.79 -9.57
CA THR A 206 1.16 10.93 -8.40
C THR A 206 2.07 11.21 -7.19
N PRO A 207 3.40 11.32 -7.31
CA PRO A 207 4.22 11.71 -6.16
C PRO A 207 3.86 13.10 -5.61
N TRP A 208 3.29 13.98 -6.43
CA TRP A 208 2.79 15.28 -5.98
C TRP A 208 1.56 15.15 -5.09
N ASP A 209 0.60 14.27 -5.43
CA ASP A 209 -0.52 13.96 -4.54
C ASP A 209 -0.01 13.34 -3.22
N LEU A 210 0.93 12.39 -3.33
CA LEU A 210 1.40 11.60 -2.19
C LEU A 210 2.26 12.39 -1.22
N ARG A 211 3.07 13.36 -1.68
CA ARG A 211 3.92 14.16 -0.78
C ARG A 211 3.13 15.07 0.17
N ARG A 212 1.83 15.22 -0.05
CA ARG A 212 0.95 16.11 0.73
C ARG A 212 0.29 15.42 1.91
N VAL A 213 0.43 14.11 2.01
CA VAL A 213 -0.20 13.28 3.02
C VAL A 213 0.86 12.37 3.65
N PRO A 214 0.60 11.83 4.85
CA PRO A 214 1.50 10.84 5.42
C PRO A 214 1.69 9.61 4.52
N VAL A 215 2.85 8.96 4.67
CA VAL A 215 3.15 7.65 4.09
C VAL A 215 3.57 6.71 5.21
N ILE A 216 2.82 5.62 5.36
CA ILE A 216 3.11 4.58 6.35
C ILE A 216 3.72 3.38 5.63
N CYS A 217 4.88 2.95 6.10
CA CYS A 217 5.55 1.79 5.58
C CYS A 217 4.85 0.51 6.03
N LEU A 218 4.57 -0.38 5.08
CA LEU A 218 4.11 -1.75 5.31
C LEU A 218 5.23 -2.77 5.05
N TYR A 219 6.24 -2.37 4.28
CA TYR A 219 7.47 -3.13 4.05
C TYR A 219 8.57 -2.18 3.56
N PRO A 220 9.82 -2.31 4.05
CA PRO A 220 10.31 -3.32 5.01
C PRO A 220 10.11 -2.93 6.49
N GLU A 221 9.89 -1.66 6.80
CA GLU A 221 9.78 -1.14 8.17
C GLU A 221 8.31 -1.02 8.59
N PHE A 222 7.66 -2.15 8.83
CA PHE A 222 6.21 -2.21 9.06
C PHE A 222 5.72 -1.25 10.17
N GLY A 223 4.71 -0.45 9.84
CA GLY A 223 4.07 0.51 10.73
C GLY A 223 4.76 1.87 10.83
N GLU A 224 5.98 2.00 10.31
CA GLU A 224 6.78 3.22 10.45
C GLU A 224 6.25 4.37 9.59
N LEU A 225 6.31 5.58 10.15
CA LEU A 225 6.01 6.81 9.43
C LEU A 225 7.22 7.24 8.61
N TRP A 226 7.16 7.03 7.30
CA TRP A 226 8.24 7.38 6.38
C TRP A 226 8.19 8.81 5.90
N TRP A 227 7.00 9.36 5.75
CA TRP A 227 6.78 10.73 5.32
C TRP A 227 5.62 11.33 6.09
N THR A 228 5.80 12.49 6.69
CA THR A 228 4.75 13.17 7.48
C THR A 228 3.75 13.92 6.61
N GLY A 229 4.18 14.38 5.43
CA GLY A 229 3.50 15.42 4.67
C GLY A 229 3.54 16.78 5.40
N PRO A 230 3.05 17.86 4.75
CA PRO A 230 2.90 19.16 5.39
C PRO A 230 1.84 19.12 6.50
N ASP A 231 2.06 19.88 7.57
CA ASP A 231 1.12 19.96 8.70
C ASP A 231 -0.25 20.51 8.26
N LEU A 232 -0.23 21.52 7.38
CA LEU A 232 -1.39 22.25 6.89
C LEU A 232 -1.78 21.87 5.45
N ASP A 233 -1.87 20.57 5.14
CA ASP A 233 -2.59 20.18 3.92
C ASP A 233 -4.08 20.46 4.14
N GLU A 234 -4.54 21.58 3.54
CA GLU A 234 -5.90 22.11 3.69
C GLU A 234 -6.93 20.97 3.58
N PRO A 235 -7.80 20.79 4.60
CA PRO A 235 -8.95 19.90 4.51
C PRO A 235 -9.76 20.20 3.25
N GLY A 236 -9.99 19.19 2.40
CA GLY A 236 -10.89 19.30 1.25
C GLY A 236 -10.23 19.30 -0.12
N ILE A 237 -8.90 19.29 -0.21
CA ILE A 237 -8.24 19.07 -1.50
C ILE A 237 -7.98 17.57 -1.71
N GLU A 238 -9.07 16.84 -1.93
CA GLU A 238 -9.01 15.52 -2.54
C GLU A 238 -8.76 15.68 -4.05
N LYS A 239 -8.27 14.62 -4.71
CA LYS A 239 -8.05 14.60 -6.17
C LYS A 239 -9.21 15.29 -6.91
N GLY A 240 -8.90 16.33 -7.68
CA GLY A 240 -9.86 17.04 -8.55
C GLY A 240 -10.18 18.49 -8.16
N VAL A 241 -9.58 19.05 -7.10
CA VAL A 241 -9.74 20.48 -6.75
C VAL A 241 -8.56 21.35 -7.24
N TYR A 242 -7.49 20.72 -7.74
CA TYR A 242 -6.47 21.40 -8.52
C TYR A 242 -6.80 21.21 -10.00
N GLY A 243 -7.57 22.16 -10.52
CA GLY A 243 -7.87 22.36 -11.93
C GLY A 243 -7.81 23.84 -12.23
#